data_AF-A0A662Y7M5-F1
#
_entry.id   AF-A0A662Y7M5-F1
#
_cell.length_a   1.000
_cell.length_b   1.000
_cell.length_c   1.000
_cell.angle_alpha   90.00
_cell.angle_beta   90.00
_cell.angle_gamma   90.00
#
_symmetry.space_group_name_H-M   'P 1'
#
loop_
_entity.id
_entity.type
_entity.pdbx_description
1 polymer ?
#
loop_
_entity_poly.entity_id
_entity_poly.type
_entity_poly.pdbx_seq_one_letter_code
_entity_poly.pdbx_strand_id
1 'polypeptide(L)'
;MCPTGSAAPPGAATIKGDCMQCAEGFHSAGGASPCLACECAAGFSCKGGQPVCKKCYAGQTAAGGSDRCGSKDAPTNYVELAMELEGYTASMFNDEVSNALATGLRAFLTAAASVSSLDGAEDEIVCTERSVETPEPLKESPWGASYVSVDITLSKNVVPVFEAFLKVYETPANDPVTTSNSTNVTDGNGGTIDVFVISLRSHGLARLRSAQLQQVVAWQNGEEVARVGSSSSRDRTLLPLVLSIGVGVAVLLVVVIVIAVRVGHRHASQSRGSLESGRRETLDDIDGFDMVAPAASESMQDS
;
A
#
# COMPACT_ATOMS: atom_id res chain seq x y z
N MET A 1 -7.28 10.20 34.62
CA MET A 1 -6.41 9.09 34.99
C MET A 1 -6.90 7.89 34.24
N CYS A 2 -6.01 7.26 33.49
CA CYS A 2 -6.35 6.12 32.65
C CYS A 2 -6.49 4.84 33.47
N PRO A 3 -7.32 3.88 33.04
CA PRO A 3 -7.36 2.56 33.66
C PRO A 3 -6.04 1.82 33.45
N THR A 4 -5.78 0.80 34.28
CA THR A 4 -4.66 -0.13 34.06
C THR A 4 -4.74 -0.75 32.67
N GLY A 5 -3.60 -0.83 31.99
CA GLY A 5 -3.48 -1.26 30.60
C GLY A 5 -3.75 -0.19 29.56
N SER A 6 -4.04 1.04 29.99
CA SER A 6 -4.20 2.19 29.12
C SER A 6 -3.34 3.36 29.59
N ALA A 7 -2.99 4.23 28.65
CA ALA A 7 -2.28 5.47 28.94
C ALA A 7 -2.86 6.62 28.12
N ALA A 8 -2.60 7.85 28.58
CA ALA A 8 -2.91 9.03 27.80
C ALA A 8 -1.81 9.18 26.72
N PRO A 9 -2.16 9.16 25.43
CA PRO A 9 -1.21 9.37 24.34
C PRO A 9 -0.69 10.82 24.32
N PRO A 10 0.48 11.07 23.68
CA PRO A 10 1.04 12.41 23.55
C PRO A 10 0.03 13.40 22.92
N GLY A 11 0.00 14.62 23.44
CA GLY A 11 -0.92 15.66 22.97
C GLY A 11 -2.40 15.44 23.29
N ALA A 12 -2.75 14.48 24.15
CA ALA A 12 -4.10 14.35 24.71
C ALA A 12 -4.55 15.65 25.39
N ALA A 13 -5.76 16.13 25.07
CA ALA A 13 -6.32 17.33 25.67
C ALA A 13 -6.68 17.10 27.14
N THR A 14 -7.04 15.86 27.50
CA THR A 14 -7.28 15.48 28.90
C THR A 14 -6.77 14.07 29.21
N ILE A 15 -6.15 13.89 30.39
CA ILE A 15 -5.63 12.59 30.90
C ILE A 15 -6.76 11.58 31.23
N LYS A 16 -8.03 11.89 30.93
CA LYS A 16 -9.18 11.04 31.27
C LYS A 16 -10.12 10.79 30.08
N GLY A 17 -10.21 11.73 29.13
CA GLY A 17 -11.03 11.57 27.93
C GLY A 17 -10.33 10.82 26.79
N ASP A 18 -9.00 10.78 26.78
CA ASP A 18 -8.23 10.32 25.61
C ASP A 18 -7.43 9.03 25.87
N CYS A 19 -7.78 8.25 26.90
CA CYS A 19 -7.04 7.05 27.26
C CYS A 19 -7.12 5.99 26.16
N MET A 20 -5.96 5.53 25.70
CA MET A 20 -5.85 4.46 24.72
C MET A 20 -5.27 3.21 25.36
N GLN A 21 -5.77 2.04 24.96
CA GLN A 21 -5.16 0.77 25.35
C GLN A 21 -3.76 0.66 24.75
N CYS A 22 -2.80 0.19 25.55
CA CYS A 22 -1.45 -0.06 25.06
C CYS A 22 -1.45 -1.13 23.98
N ALA A 23 -0.58 -0.97 22.99
CA ALA A 23 -0.35 -1.96 21.95
C ALA A 23 0.19 -3.27 22.52
N GLU A 24 0.05 -4.35 21.76
CA GLU A 24 0.76 -5.60 22.05
C GLU A 24 2.27 -5.34 22.15
N GLY A 25 2.94 -6.04 23.07
CA GLY A 25 4.33 -5.72 23.42
C GLY A 25 4.48 -4.55 24.40
N PHE A 26 3.38 -3.89 24.81
CA PHE A 26 3.38 -2.80 25.79
C PHE A 26 2.36 -2.99 26.91
N HIS A 27 2.66 -2.43 28.08
CA HIS A 27 1.79 -2.45 29.27
C HIS A 27 1.76 -1.11 29.99
N SER A 28 0.74 -0.88 30.83
CA SER A 28 0.69 0.30 31.70
C SER A 28 0.03 -0.04 33.03
N ALA A 29 0.53 0.52 34.13
CA ALA A 29 -0.14 0.47 35.43
C ALA A 29 -1.43 1.32 35.47
N GLY A 30 -1.65 2.18 34.46
CA GLY A 30 -2.72 3.18 34.43
C GLY A 30 -2.31 4.46 35.17
N GLY A 31 -3.30 5.28 35.53
CA GLY A 31 -3.09 6.57 36.17
C GLY A 31 -2.48 7.59 35.20
N ALA A 32 -1.23 7.97 35.47
CA ALA A 32 -0.39 8.80 34.61
C ALA A 32 0.76 7.99 33.96
N SER A 33 0.81 6.68 34.17
CA SER A 33 1.87 5.83 33.64
C SER A 33 1.72 5.70 32.12
N PRO A 34 2.78 5.92 31.32
CA PRO A 34 2.75 5.69 29.89
C PRO A 34 2.67 4.20 29.57
N CYS A 35 2.50 3.86 28.29
CA CYS A 35 2.69 2.50 27.81
C CYS A 35 4.20 2.20 27.76
N LEU A 36 4.63 1.23 28.56
CA LEU A 36 6.00 0.78 28.68
C LEU A 36 6.18 -0.52 27.89
N ALA A 37 7.35 -0.68 27.28
CA ALA A 37 7.72 -1.91 26.57
C ALA A 37 7.75 -3.09 27.55
N CYS A 38 7.25 -4.24 27.11
CA CYS A 38 7.41 -5.49 27.82
C CYS A 38 8.84 -6.03 27.68
N GLU A 39 9.21 -6.92 28.59
CA GLU A 39 10.52 -7.59 28.60
C GLU A 39 10.35 -9.09 28.28
N CYS A 40 9.62 -9.41 27.21
CA CYS A 40 9.37 -10.79 26.81
C CYS A 40 10.61 -11.43 26.15
N ALA A 41 10.80 -12.73 26.36
CA ALA A 41 11.82 -13.48 25.63
C ALA A 41 11.42 -13.68 24.15
N ALA A 42 12.39 -13.97 23.28
CA ALA A 42 12.13 -14.30 21.88
C ALA A 42 11.10 -15.44 21.74
N GLY A 43 10.18 -15.30 20.79
CA GLY A 43 9.03 -16.18 20.59
C GLY A 43 7.86 -15.92 21.54
N PHE A 44 7.94 -14.88 22.37
CA PHE A 44 6.87 -14.43 23.26
C PHE A 44 6.58 -12.94 23.06
N SER A 45 5.32 -12.57 23.26
CA SER A 45 4.84 -11.19 23.26
C SER A 45 3.82 -11.01 24.39
N CYS A 46 3.71 -9.81 24.96
CA CYS A 46 2.72 -9.54 25.99
C CYS A 46 1.43 -9.02 25.38
N LYS A 47 0.29 -9.42 25.97
CA LYS A 47 -1.01 -8.88 25.54
C LYS A 47 -1.08 -7.39 25.87
N GLY A 48 -1.43 -6.56 24.90
CA GLY A 48 -1.49 -5.12 25.06
C GLY A 48 -2.23 -4.68 26.32
N GLY A 49 -1.54 -3.90 27.15
CA GLY A 49 -2.01 -3.39 28.43
C GLY A 49 -1.60 -4.21 29.66
N GLN A 50 -1.07 -5.43 29.50
CA GLN A 50 -0.62 -6.26 30.62
C GLN A 50 0.81 -6.77 30.42
N PRO A 51 1.66 -6.82 31.45
CA PRO A 51 3.05 -7.29 31.34
C PRO A 51 3.16 -8.83 31.25
N VAL A 52 2.10 -9.53 30.82
CA VAL A 52 2.05 -11.00 30.80
C VAL A 52 2.45 -11.51 29.42
N CYS A 53 3.67 -12.05 29.33
CA CYS A 53 4.19 -12.65 28.11
C CYS A 53 3.51 -14.00 27.80
N LYS A 54 3.07 -14.14 26.55
CA LYS A 54 2.51 -15.37 25.99
C LYS A 54 3.31 -15.79 24.78
N LYS A 55 3.42 -17.10 24.58
CA LYS A 55 4.11 -17.67 23.42
C LYS A 55 3.30 -17.35 22.16
N CYS A 56 4.00 -16.95 21.09
CA CYS A 56 3.37 -16.80 19.78
C CYS A 56 2.81 -18.15 19.29
N TYR A 57 1.72 -18.10 18.52
CA TYR A 57 1.10 -19.31 17.97
C TYR A 57 2.02 -19.97 16.93
N ALA A 58 1.72 -21.22 16.57
CA ALA A 58 2.44 -21.90 15.51
C ALA A 58 2.34 -21.08 14.20
N GLY A 59 3.46 -20.92 13.49
CA GLY A 59 3.56 -20.05 12.31
C GLY A 59 3.90 -18.59 12.63
N GLN A 60 3.89 -18.17 13.90
CA GLN A 60 4.27 -16.81 14.31
C GLN A 60 5.62 -16.77 15.04
N THR A 61 6.27 -15.60 15.02
CA THR A 61 7.48 -15.31 15.78
C THR A 61 7.45 -13.89 16.32
N ALA A 62 8.23 -13.66 17.36
CA ALA A 62 8.57 -12.34 17.87
C ALA A 62 10.04 -12.34 18.30
N ALA A 63 10.76 -11.25 18.10
CA ALA A 63 12.11 -11.03 18.61
C ALA A 63 12.15 -10.95 20.15
N GLY A 64 11.00 -10.72 20.79
CA GLY A 64 10.88 -10.44 22.22
C GLY A 64 10.87 -8.94 22.50
N GLY A 65 10.91 -8.56 23.78
CA GLY A 65 10.76 -7.17 24.19
C GLY A 65 9.35 -6.63 23.89
N SER A 66 9.29 -5.54 23.13
CA SER A 66 8.05 -4.94 22.62
C SER A 66 7.62 -5.46 21.25
N ASP A 67 8.32 -6.45 20.70
CA ASP A 67 7.94 -7.03 19.42
C ASP A 67 6.64 -7.83 19.53
N ARG A 68 5.85 -7.81 18.46
CA ARG A 68 4.52 -8.45 18.39
C ARG A 68 4.64 -9.83 17.77
N CYS A 69 3.66 -10.69 18.00
CA CYS A 69 3.62 -11.96 17.28
C CYS A 69 3.22 -11.76 15.81
N GLY A 70 4.22 -11.71 14.92
CA GLY A 70 4.04 -11.61 13.47
C GLY A 70 4.15 -12.96 12.76
N SER A 71 3.62 -13.06 11.54
CA SER A 71 3.82 -14.24 10.68
C SER A 71 5.30 -14.46 10.40
N LYS A 72 5.75 -15.72 10.43
CA LYS A 72 7.12 -16.09 10.02
C LYS A 72 7.32 -16.02 8.51
N ASP A 73 6.26 -16.31 7.77
CA ASP A 73 6.31 -16.42 6.32
C ASP A 73 5.97 -15.05 5.73
N ALA A 74 6.92 -14.51 4.95
CA ALA A 74 6.66 -13.36 4.12
C ALA A 74 5.83 -13.82 2.90
N PRO A 75 4.78 -13.09 2.51
CA PRO A 75 4.09 -13.37 1.26
C PRO A 75 5.07 -13.26 0.08
N THR A 76 4.85 -14.03 -0.98
CA THR A 76 5.70 -13.97 -2.18
C THR A 76 5.27 -12.88 -3.15
N ASN A 77 4.01 -12.46 -3.08
CA ASN A 77 3.39 -11.48 -3.97
C ASN A 77 2.70 -10.42 -3.11
N TYR A 78 3.33 -9.26 -2.94
CA TYR A 78 2.82 -8.19 -2.10
C TYR A 78 3.43 -6.83 -2.45
N VAL A 79 2.74 -5.76 -2.04
CA VAL A 79 3.31 -4.42 -1.98
C VAL A 79 3.63 -4.09 -0.54
N GLU A 80 4.88 -3.78 -0.24
CA GLU A 80 5.29 -3.23 1.04
C GLU A 80 5.15 -1.71 1.01
N LEU A 81 4.34 -1.16 1.92
CA LEU A 81 4.23 0.27 2.16
C LEU A 81 4.90 0.61 3.48
N ALA A 82 5.84 1.55 3.44
CA ALA A 82 6.44 2.10 4.63
C ALA A 82 6.11 3.58 4.76
N MET A 83 5.51 3.95 5.90
CA MET A 83 4.97 5.29 6.12
C MET A 83 5.24 5.79 7.54
N GLU A 84 5.45 7.09 7.66
CA GLU A 84 5.49 7.80 8.94
C GLU A 84 4.09 8.34 9.26
N LEU A 85 3.55 7.95 10.41
CA LEU A 85 2.27 8.39 10.91
C LEU A 85 2.49 9.28 12.14
N GLU A 86 2.05 10.52 12.07
CA GLU A 86 1.98 11.40 13.25
C GLU A 86 0.59 11.31 13.88
N GLY A 87 0.51 11.24 15.21
CA GLY A 87 -0.70 11.09 16.00
C GLY A 87 -0.80 9.76 16.76
N TYR A 88 0.04 8.78 16.40
CA TYR A 88 0.12 7.46 17.00
C TYR A 88 1.57 7.05 17.21
N THR A 89 1.93 6.63 18.42
CA THR A 89 3.22 5.97 18.71
C THR A 89 3.06 4.46 18.62
N ALA A 90 4.17 3.73 18.46
CA ALA A 90 4.15 2.27 18.47
C ALA A 90 3.48 1.69 19.72
N SER A 91 3.71 2.30 20.88
CA SER A 91 3.11 1.89 22.15
C SER A 91 1.59 2.02 22.23
N MET A 92 0.98 2.76 21.31
CA MET A 92 -0.46 3.02 21.21
C MET A 92 -1.09 2.42 19.95
N PHE A 93 -0.29 1.77 19.10
CA PHE A 93 -0.72 1.14 17.86
C PHE A 93 -1.33 -0.24 18.14
N ASN A 94 -2.45 -0.25 18.87
CA ASN A 94 -3.17 -1.46 19.25
C ASN A 94 -4.02 -2.01 18.08
N ASP A 95 -4.71 -3.13 18.30
CA ASP A 95 -5.51 -3.80 17.27
C ASP A 95 -6.60 -2.90 16.64
N GLU A 96 -7.16 -1.95 17.40
CA GLU A 96 -8.13 -0.99 16.88
C GLU A 96 -7.48 -0.04 15.87
N VAL A 97 -6.29 0.49 16.20
CA VAL A 97 -5.51 1.36 15.31
C VAL A 97 -5.02 0.59 14.09
N SER A 98 -4.50 -0.63 14.27
CA SER A 98 -4.06 -1.50 13.17
C SER A 98 -5.22 -1.82 12.22
N ASN A 99 -6.40 -2.14 12.74
CA ASN A 99 -7.58 -2.43 11.92
C ASN A 99 -8.12 -1.17 11.21
N ALA A 100 -8.09 -0.01 11.87
CA ALA A 100 -8.45 1.27 11.27
C ALA A 100 -7.51 1.64 10.11
N LEU A 101 -6.18 1.45 10.30
CA LEU A 101 -5.20 1.64 9.23
C LEU A 101 -5.47 0.69 8.06
N ALA A 102 -5.62 -0.61 8.32
CA ALA A 102 -5.89 -1.59 7.27
C ALA A 102 -7.18 -1.28 6.50
N THR A 103 -8.25 -0.90 7.21
CA THR A 103 -9.54 -0.53 6.60
C THR A 103 -9.41 0.73 5.75
N GLY A 104 -8.74 1.78 6.27
CA GLY A 104 -8.54 3.04 5.55
C GLY A 104 -7.64 2.90 4.34
N LEU A 105 -6.57 2.09 4.43
CA LEU A 105 -5.70 1.73 3.30
C LEU A 105 -6.48 0.97 2.24
N ARG A 106 -7.25 -0.04 2.63
CA ARG A 106 -8.10 -0.80 1.70
C ARG A 106 -9.07 0.13 0.98
N ALA A 107 -9.80 0.98 1.70
CA ALA A 107 -10.74 1.93 1.10
C ALA A 107 -10.05 2.89 0.11
N PHE A 108 -8.86 3.39 0.47
CA PHE A 108 -8.07 4.24 -0.42
C PHE A 108 -7.64 3.50 -1.70
N LEU A 109 -7.14 2.28 -1.56
CA LEU A 109 -6.71 1.44 -2.68
C LEU A 109 -7.87 1.04 -3.59
N THR A 110 -9.02 0.69 -3.02
CA THR A 110 -10.24 0.39 -3.76
C THR A 110 -10.69 1.60 -4.58
N ALA A 111 -10.72 2.79 -3.96
CA ALA A 111 -11.01 4.02 -4.68
C ALA A 111 -10.01 4.27 -5.82
N ALA A 112 -8.71 4.09 -5.59
CA ALA A 112 -7.67 4.23 -6.60
C ALA A 112 -7.79 3.20 -7.75
N ALA A 113 -8.17 1.97 -7.44
CA ALA A 113 -8.34 0.87 -8.38
C ALA A 113 -9.52 1.10 -9.32
N SER A 114 -10.64 1.64 -8.79
CA SER A 114 -11.82 2.00 -9.58
C SER A 114 -11.50 3.02 -10.68
N VAL A 115 -10.58 3.94 -10.42
CA VAL A 115 -10.11 4.99 -11.36
C VAL A 115 -9.19 4.42 -12.42
N SER A 116 -8.46 3.36 -12.08
CA SER A 116 -7.49 2.72 -12.95
C SER A 116 -8.09 1.57 -13.77
N SER A 117 -9.40 1.33 -13.68
CA SER A 117 -10.11 0.23 -14.36
C SER A 117 -9.53 -1.15 -14.01
N LEU A 118 -9.08 -1.33 -12.77
CA LEU A 118 -8.62 -2.63 -12.26
C LEU A 118 -9.85 -3.49 -11.91
N ASP A 119 -10.40 -4.19 -12.90
CA ASP A 119 -11.59 -5.02 -12.71
C ASP A 119 -11.35 -6.17 -11.71
N GLY A 120 -12.19 -6.22 -10.67
CA GLY A 120 -12.24 -7.30 -9.68
C GLY A 120 -11.03 -7.37 -8.75
N ALA A 121 -10.46 -6.24 -8.34
CA ALA A 121 -9.41 -6.16 -7.31
C ALA A 121 -9.96 -5.89 -5.89
N GLU A 122 -11.27 -5.64 -5.75
CA GLU A 122 -11.85 -5.06 -4.53
C GLU A 122 -12.07 -6.07 -3.38
N ASP A 123 -12.32 -7.34 -3.70
CA ASP A 123 -12.60 -8.39 -2.71
C ASP A 123 -11.35 -9.08 -2.16
N GLU A 124 -10.15 -8.67 -2.58
CA GLU A 124 -8.93 -9.45 -2.33
C GLU A 124 -7.68 -8.56 -2.13
N ILE A 125 -7.87 -7.46 -1.41
CA ILE A 125 -6.80 -6.65 -0.84
C ILE A 125 -6.73 -6.97 0.66
N VAL A 126 -5.66 -7.61 1.09
CA VAL A 126 -5.40 -7.88 2.51
C VAL A 126 -4.21 -7.05 2.96
N CYS A 127 -4.47 -6.11 3.86
CA CYS A 127 -3.43 -5.28 4.48
C CYS A 127 -3.00 -5.94 5.79
N THR A 128 -1.74 -6.35 5.89
CA THR A 128 -1.16 -6.95 7.09
C THR A 128 -0.08 -6.01 7.62
N GLU A 129 -0.24 -5.52 8.84
CA GLU A 129 0.84 -4.79 9.53
C GLU A 129 2.03 -5.73 9.71
N ARG A 130 3.21 -5.28 9.28
CA ARG A 130 4.46 -6.02 9.44
C ARG A 130 5.24 -5.55 10.65
N SER A 131 5.34 -4.24 10.84
CA SER A 131 6.06 -3.66 11.96
C SER A 131 5.59 -2.24 12.26
N VAL A 132 5.61 -1.88 13.54
CA VAL A 132 5.36 -0.51 13.99
C VAL A 132 6.44 -0.12 14.99
N GLU A 133 7.13 0.97 14.71
CA GLU A 133 8.24 1.44 15.54
C GLU A 133 8.14 2.94 15.79
N THR A 134 8.66 3.42 16.93
CA THR A 134 8.87 4.85 17.15
C THR A 134 10.39 5.09 17.26
N PRO A 135 11.09 5.25 16.12
CA PRO A 135 12.53 5.52 16.11
C PRO A 135 12.84 6.85 16.82
N GLU A 136 14.08 7.02 17.28
CA GLU A 136 14.52 8.20 18.05
C GLU A 136 14.05 9.56 17.48
N PRO A 137 14.16 9.83 16.16
CA PRO A 137 13.70 11.11 15.61
C PRO A 137 12.19 11.35 15.78
N LEU A 138 11.40 10.28 15.81
CA LEU A 138 9.94 10.35 15.94
C LEU A 138 9.47 10.41 17.40
N LYS A 139 10.34 10.11 18.38
CA LYS A 139 10.02 10.25 19.81
C LYS A 139 9.84 11.70 20.23
N GLU A 140 10.43 12.64 19.50
CA GLU A 140 10.35 14.07 19.79
C GLU A 140 9.03 14.70 19.32
N SER A 141 8.21 14.00 18.53
CA SER A 141 6.92 14.53 18.10
C SER A 141 6.01 14.78 19.32
N PRO A 142 5.50 16.02 19.51
CA PRO A 142 4.62 16.35 20.63
C PRO A 142 3.26 15.63 20.54
N TRP A 143 2.92 15.12 19.36
CA TRP A 143 1.69 14.38 19.09
C TRP A 143 1.89 12.87 19.04
N GLY A 144 3.14 12.43 19.19
CA GLY A 144 3.57 11.05 19.03
C GLY A 144 3.60 10.66 17.56
N ALA A 145 4.64 9.94 17.15
CA ALA A 145 4.74 9.43 15.79
C ALA A 145 5.24 7.99 15.76
N SER A 146 5.00 7.32 14.65
CA SER A 146 5.48 5.97 14.39
C SER A 146 5.82 5.80 12.92
N TYR A 147 6.77 4.90 12.66
CA TYR A 147 7.05 4.34 11.37
C TYR A 147 6.31 3.00 11.27
N VAL A 148 5.47 2.85 10.26
CA VAL A 148 4.65 1.67 10.04
C VAL A 148 5.02 1.04 8.70
N SER A 149 5.30 -0.26 8.71
CA SER A 149 5.39 -1.08 7.50
C SER A 149 4.16 -1.97 7.38
N VAL A 150 3.53 -1.97 6.21
CA VAL A 150 2.33 -2.75 5.90
C VAL A 150 2.57 -3.54 4.61
N ASP A 151 2.32 -4.84 4.66
CA ASP A 151 2.29 -5.70 3.50
C ASP A 151 0.86 -5.73 2.95
N ILE A 152 0.69 -5.38 1.68
CA ILE A 152 -0.56 -5.49 0.95
C ILE A 152 -0.45 -6.71 0.04
N THR A 153 -1.12 -7.80 0.42
CA THR A 153 -1.23 -8.98 -0.43
C THR A 153 -2.43 -8.86 -1.36
N LEU A 154 -2.23 -9.37 -2.57
CA LEU A 154 -3.19 -9.29 -3.66
C LEU A 154 -3.34 -10.66 -4.30
N SER A 155 -4.60 -10.96 -4.62
CA SER A 155 -5.08 -12.02 -5.52
C SER A 155 -4.31 -12.28 -6.81
N LYS A 156 -4.00 -11.18 -7.48
CA LYS A 156 -3.64 -11.09 -8.89
C LYS A 156 -2.22 -10.55 -8.99
N ASN A 157 -1.77 -10.34 -10.22
CA ASN A 157 -0.48 -9.71 -10.50
C ASN A 157 -0.35 -8.39 -9.69
N VAL A 158 0.75 -8.24 -8.96
CA VAL A 158 1.01 -7.14 -8.01
C VAL A 158 1.32 -5.83 -8.76
N VAL A 159 1.87 -5.94 -9.97
CA VAL A 159 2.38 -4.80 -10.75
C VAL A 159 1.30 -3.77 -11.11
N PRO A 160 0.12 -4.13 -11.65
CA PRO A 160 -0.90 -3.14 -11.99
C PRO A 160 -1.46 -2.36 -10.79
N VAL A 161 -1.52 -2.99 -9.62
CA VAL A 161 -1.98 -2.34 -8.38
C VAL A 161 -0.91 -1.40 -7.84
N PHE A 162 0.36 -1.81 -7.89
CA PHE A 162 1.49 -0.94 -7.60
C PHE A 162 1.50 0.31 -8.50
N GLU A 163 1.30 0.13 -9.81
CA GLU A 163 1.21 1.25 -10.76
C GLU A 163 0.00 2.16 -10.47
N ALA A 164 -1.16 1.59 -10.18
CA ALA A 164 -2.35 2.37 -9.82
C ALA A 164 -2.17 3.15 -8.51
N PHE A 165 -1.55 2.53 -7.51
CA PHE A 165 -1.23 3.17 -6.24
C PHE A 165 -0.29 4.36 -6.46
N LEU A 166 0.82 4.16 -7.18
CA LEU A 166 1.75 5.24 -7.49
C LEU A 166 1.07 6.35 -8.29
N LYS A 167 0.23 6.01 -9.27
CA LYS A 167 -0.50 7.00 -10.06
C LYS A 167 -1.40 7.89 -9.20
N VAL A 168 -2.08 7.32 -8.20
CA VAL A 168 -2.95 8.09 -7.30
C VAL A 168 -2.15 8.85 -6.24
N TYR A 169 -1.04 8.29 -5.77
CA TYR A 169 -0.21 8.92 -4.75
C TYR A 169 0.66 10.07 -5.31
N GLU A 170 1.24 9.90 -6.50
CA GLU A 170 2.18 10.85 -7.11
C GLU A 170 1.52 11.97 -7.91
N THR A 171 0.22 11.91 -8.24
CA THR A 171 -0.46 12.96 -9.01
C THR A 171 -0.34 14.32 -8.32
N PRO A 172 0.43 15.29 -8.87
CA PRO A 172 0.50 16.64 -8.31
C PRO A 172 -0.81 17.37 -8.59
N ALA A 173 -1.28 18.17 -7.63
CA ALA A 173 -2.55 18.92 -7.69
C ALA A 173 -2.60 20.08 -8.71
N ASN A 174 -1.84 20.03 -9.81
CA ASN A 174 -1.58 21.19 -10.69
C ASN A 174 -2.10 21.07 -12.14
N ASP A 175 -3.05 20.17 -12.47
CA ASP A 175 -3.65 20.14 -13.81
C ASP A 175 -5.11 20.68 -13.80
N PRO A 176 -5.41 21.84 -14.42
CA PRO A 176 -6.69 22.52 -14.27
C PRO A 176 -7.80 22.05 -15.22
N VAL A 177 -7.64 20.90 -15.89
CA VAL A 177 -8.66 20.41 -16.83
C VAL A 177 -8.94 18.93 -16.58
N THR A 178 -10.19 18.65 -16.17
CA THR A 178 -10.89 17.34 -16.16
C THR A 178 -10.78 16.47 -14.89
N THR A 179 -11.83 16.58 -14.06
CA THR A 179 -12.53 15.50 -13.34
C THR A 179 -11.81 14.77 -12.19
N SER A 180 -12.11 15.24 -10.97
CA SER A 180 -12.26 14.46 -9.74
C SER A 180 -11.29 13.32 -9.48
N ASN A 181 -10.04 13.63 -9.10
CA ASN A 181 -9.15 12.79 -8.27
C ASN A 181 -7.94 13.61 -7.81
N SER A 182 -8.20 14.70 -7.10
CA SER A 182 -7.15 15.48 -6.44
C SER A 182 -6.81 14.83 -5.10
N THR A 183 -5.54 14.51 -4.84
CA THR A 183 -5.04 14.17 -3.50
C THR A 183 -4.95 15.37 -2.56
N ASN A 184 -5.24 16.58 -3.04
CA ASN A 184 -5.33 17.79 -2.23
C ASN A 184 -6.69 18.49 -2.44
N VAL A 185 -7.59 18.38 -1.48
CA VAL A 185 -8.82 19.20 -1.45
C VAL A 185 -8.48 20.49 -0.72
N THR A 186 -8.65 21.67 -1.32
CA THR A 186 -8.54 22.91 -0.55
C THR A 186 -9.72 23.07 0.41
N ASP A 187 -9.47 23.29 1.69
CA ASP A 187 -10.53 23.74 2.59
C ASP A 187 -11.01 25.14 2.18
N GLY A 188 -12.18 25.56 2.68
CA GLY A 188 -12.74 26.89 2.42
C GLY A 188 -11.87 28.07 2.90
N ASN A 189 -10.69 27.79 3.46
CA ASN A 189 -9.68 28.74 3.95
C ASN A 189 -8.36 28.67 3.16
N GLY A 190 -8.25 27.85 2.11
CA GLY A 190 -7.05 27.75 1.27
C GLY A 190 -5.97 26.79 1.78
N GLY A 191 -6.27 25.92 2.75
CA GLY A 191 -5.38 24.84 3.18
C GLY A 191 -5.50 23.60 2.31
N THR A 192 -4.38 23.01 1.87
CA THR A 192 -4.37 21.71 1.14
C THR A 192 -4.70 20.56 2.10
N ILE A 193 -5.80 19.85 1.86
CA ILE A 193 -6.21 18.67 2.61
C ILE A 193 -5.75 17.40 1.87
N ASP A 194 -4.82 16.68 2.48
CA ASP A 194 -4.32 15.38 2.03
C ASP A 194 -5.43 14.31 2.07
N VAL A 195 -5.90 13.88 0.90
CA VAL A 195 -6.99 12.88 0.74
C VAL A 195 -6.62 11.52 1.33
N PHE A 196 -5.33 11.17 1.34
CA PHE A 196 -4.88 9.94 1.99
C PHE A 196 -5.13 10.02 3.49
N VAL A 197 -4.74 11.13 4.13
CA VAL A 197 -5.02 11.38 5.56
C VAL A 197 -6.52 11.46 5.84
N ILE A 198 -7.33 12.07 4.95
CA ILE A 198 -8.80 12.07 5.10
C ILE A 198 -9.35 10.66 5.10
N SER A 199 -8.93 9.82 4.15
CA SER A 199 -9.37 8.43 4.05
C SER A 199 -9.03 7.66 5.32
N LEU A 200 -7.80 7.80 5.82
CA LEU A 200 -7.39 7.14 7.06
C LEU A 200 -8.19 7.60 8.28
N ARG A 201 -8.42 8.92 8.42
CA ARG A 201 -9.22 9.48 9.52
C ARG A 201 -10.69 9.04 9.48
N SER A 202 -11.30 9.02 8.29
CA SER A 202 -12.70 8.61 8.13
C SER A 202 -12.94 7.13 8.48
N HIS A 203 -11.86 6.34 8.53
CA HIS A 203 -11.87 4.92 8.89
C HIS A 203 -11.30 4.64 10.29
N GLY A 204 -11.27 5.63 11.18
CA GLY A 204 -11.02 5.41 12.62
C GLY A 204 -9.68 5.93 13.13
N LEU A 205 -8.79 6.42 12.26
CA LEU A 205 -7.53 7.04 12.68
C LEU A 205 -7.72 8.52 13.07
N ALA A 206 -8.64 8.80 13.99
CA ALA A 206 -9.06 10.16 14.34
C ALA A 206 -7.94 11.07 14.87
N ARG A 207 -6.86 10.50 15.44
CA ARG A 207 -5.71 11.26 15.96
C ARG A 207 -4.63 11.52 14.90
N LEU A 208 -4.71 10.86 13.74
CA LEU A 208 -3.71 10.98 12.69
C LEU A 208 -3.59 12.44 12.29
N ARG A 209 -2.40 13.03 12.32
CA ARG A 209 -2.16 14.43 11.93
C ARG A 209 -1.63 14.53 10.52
N SER A 210 -0.66 13.69 10.21
CA SER A 210 -0.05 13.52 8.90
C SER A 210 0.28 12.06 8.68
N ALA A 211 0.28 11.64 7.42
CA ALA A 211 0.81 10.36 6.99
C ALA A 211 1.74 10.61 5.81
N GLN A 212 3.00 10.23 5.92
CA GLN A 212 4.00 10.44 4.87
C GLN A 212 4.51 9.09 4.40
N LEU A 213 4.29 8.78 3.13
CA LEU A 213 4.85 7.59 2.52
C LEU A 213 6.36 7.79 2.29
N GLN A 214 7.16 6.90 2.86
CA GLN A 214 8.61 6.93 2.75
C GLN A 214 9.10 6.00 1.65
N GLN A 215 8.45 4.84 1.52
CA GLN A 215 8.88 3.78 0.63
C GLN A 215 7.70 2.91 0.17
N VAL A 216 7.77 2.46 -1.07
CA VAL A 216 6.86 1.48 -1.68
C VAL A 216 7.72 0.45 -2.38
N VAL A 217 7.52 -0.83 -2.11
CA VAL A 217 8.24 -1.92 -2.78
C VAL A 217 7.25 -2.95 -3.28
N ALA A 218 7.32 -3.30 -4.55
CA ALA A 218 6.56 -4.42 -5.10
C ALA A 218 7.44 -5.67 -5.11
N TRP A 219 6.88 -6.75 -4.58
CA TRP A 219 7.47 -8.07 -4.57
C TRP A 219 6.62 -9.03 -5.41
N GLN A 220 7.27 -9.79 -6.28
CA GLN A 220 6.63 -10.83 -7.08
C GLN A 220 7.47 -12.10 -7.06
N ASN A 221 6.84 -13.22 -6.70
CA ASN A 221 7.51 -14.52 -6.52
C ASN A 221 8.75 -14.46 -5.59
N GLY A 222 8.72 -13.57 -4.58
CA GLY A 222 9.83 -13.37 -3.63
C GLY A 222 10.96 -12.49 -4.15
N GLU A 223 10.86 -11.93 -5.35
CA GLU A 223 11.82 -10.99 -5.92
C GLU A 223 11.27 -9.55 -5.93
N GLU A 224 12.12 -8.57 -5.63
CA GLU A 224 11.77 -7.15 -5.75
C GLU A 224 11.66 -6.78 -7.24
N VAL A 225 10.47 -6.37 -7.67
CA VAL A 225 10.21 -6.00 -9.08
C VAL A 225 10.12 -4.49 -9.29
N ALA A 226 9.82 -3.72 -8.24
CA ALA A 226 9.80 -2.27 -8.31
C ALA A 226 9.95 -1.63 -6.92
N ARG A 227 10.52 -0.43 -6.88
CA ARG A 227 10.70 0.38 -5.68
C ARG A 227 10.57 1.86 -5.97
N VAL A 228 9.86 2.57 -5.10
CA VAL A 228 9.80 4.03 -5.05
C VAL A 228 10.11 4.49 -3.64
N GLY A 229 10.87 5.58 -3.52
CA GLY A 229 11.34 6.12 -2.25
C GLY A 229 12.76 5.67 -1.89
N SER A 230 13.38 6.39 -0.98
CA SER A 230 14.72 6.06 -0.46
C SER A 230 14.60 4.89 0.51
N SER A 231 15.35 3.80 0.26
CA SER A 231 15.54 2.78 1.28
C SER A 231 16.16 3.44 2.51
N SER A 232 15.39 3.63 3.57
CA SER A 232 15.98 3.83 4.89
C SER A 232 16.60 2.49 5.25
N SER A 233 17.85 2.28 4.82
CA SER A 233 18.62 1.09 5.14
C SER A 233 18.90 1.10 6.64
N ARG A 234 17.91 0.68 7.42
CA ARG A 234 18.07 0.37 8.83
C ARG A 234 17.84 -1.12 9.00
N ASP A 235 18.77 -1.89 8.46
CA ASP A 235 19.15 -3.11 9.15
C ASP A 235 20.64 -3.42 8.99
N ARG A 236 21.25 -3.75 10.13
CA ARG A 236 22.57 -4.37 10.36
C ARG A 236 23.83 -3.71 9.79
N THR A 237 24.50 -3.00 10.69
CA THR A 237 25.94 -3.10 11.00
C THR A 237 26.87 -3.59 9.86
N LEU A 238 27.48 -2.66 9.12
CA LEU A 238 28.96 -2.45 9.01
C LEU A 238 29.34 -1.59 7.78
N LEU A 239 29.92 -0.42 8.08
CA LEU A 239 30.87 0.42 7.30
C LEU A 239 30.37 1.27 6.10
N PRO A 240 31.06 2.42 5.81
CA PRO A 240 30.45 3.59 5.19
C PRO A 240 30.97 3.90 3.77
N LEU A 241 30.36 4.94 3.18
CA LEU A 241 30.72 5.69 1.96
C LEU A 241 30.31 5.04 0.64
N VAL A 242 29.33 5.62 -0.06
CA VAL A 242 29.57 6.43 -1.27
C VAL A 242 28.39 7.38 -1.54
N LEU A 243 28.79 8.59 -1.93
CA LEU A 243 28.08 9.81 -2.28
C LEU A 243 26.74 9.73 -3.04
N SER A 244 25.85 10.61 -2.59
CA SER A 244 24.57 11.03 -3.15
C SER A 244 24.72 11.88 -4.43
N ILE A 245 24.71 11.24 -5.60
CA ILE A 245 24.36 11.86 -6.89
C ILE A 245 23.53 10.84 -7.69
N GLY A 246 22.28 10.61 -7.29
CA GLY A 246 21.48 9.51 -7.86
C GLY A 246 20.02 9.81 -8.17
N VAL A 247 19.45 10.92 -7.69
CA VAL A 247 18.01 11.17 -7.87
C VAL A 247 17.69 11.68 -9.27
N GLY A 248 18.54 12.52 -9.85
CA GLY A 248 18.34 13.03 -11.22
C GLY A 248 18.57 11.97 -12.31
N VAL A 249 19.55 11.08 -12.12
CA VAL A 249 19.96 10.10 -13.16
C VAL A 249 19.05 8.88 -13.16
N ALA A 250 18.61 8.41 -11.99
CA ALA A 250 17.70 7.26 -11.90
C ALA A 250 16.31 7.58 -12.48
N VAL A 251 15.76 8.76 -12.19
CA VAL A 251 14.48 9.22 -12.76
C VAL A 251 14.59 9.36 -14.29
N LEU A 252 15.73 9.88 -14.79
CA LEU A 252 15.95 10.00 -16.23
C LEU A 252 16.05 8.62 -16.90
N LEU A 253 16.68 7.63 -16.27
CA LEU A 253 16.77 6.27 -16.80
C LEU A 253 15.42 5.57 -16.86
N VAL A 254 14.58 5.70 -15.83
CA VAL A 254 13.24 5.10 -15.83
C VAL A 254 12.36 5.73 -16.91
N VAL A 255 12.39 7.07 -17.05
CA VAL A 255 11.64 7.76 -18.11
C VAL A 255 12.13 7.36 -19.50
N VAL A 256 13.45 7.24 -19.72
CA VAL A 256 14.02 6.83 -21.01
C VAL A 256 13.64 5.38 -21.36
N ILE A 257 13.63 4.47 -20.38
CA ILE A 257 13.23 3.07 -20.60
C ILE A 257 11.73 2.98 -20.95
N VAL A 258 10.86 3.72 -20.25
CA VAL A 258 9.41 3.74 -20.53
C VAL A 258 9.12 4.31 -21.92
N ILE A 259 9.84 5.37 -22.34
CA ILE A 259 9.71 5.94 -23.69
C ILE A 259 10.23 4.95 -24.75
N ALA A 260 11.38 4.31 -24.52
CA ALA A 260 11.96 3.35 -25.45
C ALA A 260 11.05 2.13 -25.67
N VAL A 261 10.42 1.62 -24.60
CA VAL A 261 9.47 0.51 -24.69
C VAL A 261 8.21 0.93 -25.46
N ARG A 262 7.65 2.13 -25.21
CA ARG A 262 6.49 2.62 -25.96
C ARG A 262 6.78 2.88 -27.44
N VAL A 263 7.99 3.36 -27.78
CA VAL A 263 8.41 3.59 -29.17
C VAL A 263 8.67 2.25 -29.87
N GLY A 264 9.30 1.29 -29.20
CA GLY A 264 9.51 -0.07 -29.71
C GLY A 264 8.19 -0.79 -30.02
N HIS A 265 7.19 -0.63 -29.15
CA HIS A 265 5.88 -1.25 -29.36
C HIS A 265 5.09 -0.63 -30.54
N ARG A 266 5.31 0.66 -30.84
CA ARG A 266 4.73 1.32 -32.04
C ARG A 266 5.44 0.91 -33.33
N HIS A 267 6.75 0.70 -33.31
CA HIS A 267 7.47 0.22 -34.49
C HIS A 267 7.17 -1.26 -34.82
N ALA A 268 6.93 -2.10 -33.81
CA ALA A 268 6.55 -3.49 -34.02
C ALA A 268 5.15 -3.66 -34.65
N SER A 269 4.20 -2.73 -34.40
CA SER A 269 2.87 -2.80 -35.00
C SER A 269 2.81 -2.27 -36.45
N GLN A 270 3.80 -1.51 -36.89
CA GLN A 270 3.81 -0.91 -38.24
C GLN A 270 4.55 -1.78 -39.28
N SER A 271 5.41 -2.71 -38.85
CA SER A 271 6.20 -3.56 -39.75
C SER A 271 5.48 -4.83 -40.25
N ARG A 272 4.21 -5.06 -39.87
CA ARG A 272 3.48 -6.29 -40.23
C ARG A 272 2.40 -6.13 -41.30
N GLY A 273 2.39 -4.98 -42.00
CA GLY A 273 1.42 -4.69 -43.06
C GLY A 273 2.04 -4.12 -44.33
N SER A 274 3.10 -4.75 -44.87
CA SER A 274 3.61 -4.35 -46.21
C SER A 274 4.54 -5.39 -46.84
N LEU A 275 4.07 -6.62 -47.05
CA LEU A 275 4.69 -7.58 -47.98
C LEU A 275 3.61 -8.48 -48.60
N GLU A 276 2.69 -7.90 -49.37
CA GLU A 276 1.91 -8.68 -50.34
C GLU A 276 1.50 -7.77 -51.52
N SER A 277 2.43 -7.53 -52.43
CA SER A 277 2.16 -7.00 -53.77
C SER A 277 3.24 -7.51 -54.71
N GLY A 278 2.88 -8.47 -55.57
CA GLY A 278 3.85 -9.08 -56.48
C GLY A 278 3.40 -10.30 -57.29
N ARG A 279 2.33 -10.13 -58.09
CA ARG A 279 2.21 -10.61 -59.48
C ARG A 279 2.49 -12.11 -59.80
N ARG A 280 1.44 -12.82 -60.25
CA ARG A 280 1.52 -13.75 -61.39
C ARG A 280 0.16 -13.90 -62.08
N GLU A 281 0.15 -13.57 -63.37
CA GLU A 281 -0.91 -13.89 -64.33
C GLU A 281 -0.76 -15.33 -64.81
N THR A 282 -1.88 -16.07 -64.93
CA THR A 282 -2.27 -17.04 -65.98
C THR A 282 -3.61 -17.64 -65.53
N LEU A 283 -4.73 -17.34 -66.19
CA LEU A 283 -5.31 -18.00 -67.38
C LEU A 283 -6.10 -19.28 -67.00
N ASP A 284 -7.25 -19.44 -67.67
CA ASP A 284 -8.23 -20.54 -67.70
C ASP A 284 -9.34 -20.47 -66.63
N ASP A 285 -10.55 -19.97 -66.91
CA ASP A 285 -11.63 -20.43 -67.81
C ASP A 285 -12.54 -21.49 -67.14
N ILE A 286 -13.83 -21.44 -67.48
CA ILE A 286 -14.93 -22.38 -67.17
C ILE A 286 -15.91 -22.02 -66.02
N ASP A 287 -17.04 -21.48 -66.48
CA ASP A 287 -18.45 -21.79 -66.17
C ASP A 287 -19.02 -21.75 -64.74
N GLY A 288 -19.97 -20.82 -64.58
CA GLY A 288 -21.38 -21.17 -64.39
C GLY A 288 -21.77 -21.91 -63.10
N PHE A 289 -22.53 -21.24 -62.23
CA PHE A 289 -23.97 -21.54 -62.11
C PHE A 289 -24.68 -20.53 -61.20
N ASP A 290 -25.94 -20.40 -61.54
CA ASP A 290 -27.00 -19.55 -61.03
C ASP A 290 -27.38 -19.71 -59.54
N MET A 291 -28.00 -18.64 -59.04
CA MET A 291 -29.26 -18.63 -58.27
C MET A 291 -29.31 -18.74 -56.72
N VAL A 292 -30.00 -17.72 -56.18
CA VAL A 292 -31.09 -17.76 -55.18
C VAL A 292 -30.73 -17.60 -53.69
N ALA A 293 -31.07 -16.42 -53.16
CA ALA A 293 -31.71 -16.25 -51.86
C ALA A 293 -33.23 -16.55 -52.03
N PRO A 294 -33.99 -17.06 -51.04
CA PRO A 294 -34.31 -16.28 -49.82
C PRO A 294 -34.67 -17.07 -48.53
N ALA A 295 -34.74 -16.30 -47.42
CA ALA A 295 -35.67 -16.27 -46.28
C ALA A 295 -36.35 -17.52 -45.63
N ALA A 296 -36.52 -17.38 -44.29
CA ALA A 296 -37.59 -17.91 -43.40
C ALA A 296 -37.57 -19.45 -43.13
N SER A 297 -38.04 -20.05 -42.04
CA SER A 297 -38.85 -19.71 -40.84
C SER A 297 -38.86 -20.94 -39.87
N GLU A 298 -39.32 -20.73 -38.63
CA GLU A 298 -40.11 -21.67 -37.78
C GLU A 298 -39.51 -23.00 -37.28
N SER A 299 -39.41 -23.23 -35.96
CA SER A 299 -40.41 -23.87 -35.06
C SER A 299 -39.76 -25.15 -34.44
N MET A 300 -39.70 -25.32 -33.11
CA MET A 300 -40.70 -25.89 -32.20
C MET A 300 -40.64 -27.43 -32.12
N GLN A 301 -40.74 -27.94 -30.87
CA GLN A 301 -41.03 -29.31 -30.40
C GLN A 301 -39.92 -30.25 -29.89
N ASP A 302 -40.09 -30.54 -28.59
CA ASP A 302 -40.07 -31.84 -27.88
C ASP A 302 -38.78 -32.67 -27.82
N SER A 303 -38.19 -32.72 -26.62
CA SER A 303 -38.22 -33.91 -25.73
C SER A 303 -37.75 -33.54 -24.32
#